data_AF-A0A258EWC7-F1
#
_entry.id   AF-A0A258EWC7-F1
#
_cell.length_a   1.000
_cell.length_b   1.000
_cell.length_c   1.000
_cell.angle_alpha   90.00
_cell.angle_beta   90.00
_cell.angle_gamma   90.00
#
_symmetry.space_group_name_H-M   'P 1'
#
loop_
_entity.id
_entity.type
_entity.pdbx_description
1 polymer ?
#
loop_
_entity_poly.entity_id
_entity_poly.type
_entity_poly.pdbx_seq_one_letter_code
_entity_poly.pdbx_strand_id
1 'polypeptide(L)'
;MIKYFSIYLLSFVGLYFFAITLHDWVFHINGVYLRFHLKYVYLFFAIISFLICTIFKILTFVPKAKEQLGFFYMPTIFLKVILFFFVSY
;
A
#
# COMPACT_ATOMS: atom_id res chain seq x y z
N MET A 1 7.14 -15.74 -11.27
CA MET A 1 6.58 -14.38 -11.14
C MET A 1 5.14 -14.39 -10.65
N ILE A 2 4.26 -15.15 -11.30
CA ILE A 2 2.82 -15.18 -10.98
C ILE A 2 2.52 -15.57 -9.53
N LYS A 3 3.25 -16.55 -8.96
CA LYS A 3 3.11 -16.94 -7.55
C LYS A 3 3.32 -15.77 -6.59
N TYR A 4 4.34 -14.94 -6.82
CA TYR A 4 4.62 -13.79 -5.96
C TYR A 4 3.57 -12.69 -6.12
N PHE A 5 3.11 -12.45 -7.35
CA PHE A 5 2.03 -11.52 -7.62
C PHE A 5 0.73 -11.92 -6.91
N SER A 6 0.35 -13.21 -6.99
CA SER A 6 -0.81 -13.75 -6.27
C SER A 6 -0.67 -13.62 -4.75
N ILE A 7 0.52 -13.87 -4.21
CA ILE A 7 0.77 -13.69 -2.77
C ILE A 7 0.59 -12.23 -2.38
N TYR A 8 1.23 -11.29 -3.09
CA TYR A 8 1.10 -9.86 -2.78
C TYR A 8 -0.35 -9.38 -2.90
N LEU A 9 -1.05 -9.79 -3.96
CA LEU A 9 -2.45 -9.44 -4.17
C LEU A 9 -3.30 -9.93 -2.99
N LEU A 10 -3.18 -11.20 -2.62
CA LEU A 10 -3.95 -11.78 -1.52
C LEU A 10 -3.60 -11.14 -0.18
N SER A 11 -2.32 -10.84 0.07
CA SER A 11 -1.88 -10.12 1.27
C SER A 11 -2.48 -8.71 1.36
N PHE A 12 -2.41 -7.90 0.29
CA PHE A 12 -2.92 -6.54 0.33
C PHE A 12 -4.45 -6.46 0.33
N VAL A 13 -5.12 -7.41 -0.33
CA VAL A 13 -6.58 -7.56 -0.24
C VAL A 13 -6.99 -7.94 1.20
N GLY A 14 -6.31 -8.91 1.81
CA GLY A 14 -6.54 -9.28 3.20
C GLY A 14 -6.32 -8.12 4.17
N LEU A 15 -5.21 -7.39 4.02
CA LEU A 15 -4.90 -6.19 4.80
C LEU A 15 -5.93 -5.09 4.60
N TYR A 16 -6.41 -4.88 3.37
CA TYR A 16 -7.46 -3.90 3.06
C TYR A 16 -8.73 -4.19 3.85
N PHE A 17 -9.25 -5.43 3.76
CA PHE A 17 -10.48 -5.81 4.47
C PHE A 17 -10.31 -5.81 5.98
N PHE A 18 -9.18 -6.29 6.47
CA PHE A 18 -8.88 -6.29 7.90
C PHE A 18 -8.83 -4.86 8.45
N ALA A 19 -8.07 -3.98 7.81
CA ALA A 19 -7.86 -2.63 8.29
C ALA A 19 -9.11 -1.76 8.19
N ILE A 20 -9.89 -1.85 7.10
CA ILE A 20 -11.13 -1.08 6.98
C ILE A 20 -12.15 -1.50 8.04
N THR A 21 -12.30 -2.80 8.29
CA THR A 21 -13.26 -3.32 9.28
C THR A 21 -12.86 -2.92 10.71
N LEU A 22 -11.57 -3.05 11.04
CA LEU A 22 -11.06 -2.67 12.35
C LEU A 22 -11.24 -1.17 12.59
N HIS A 23 -10.91 -0.34 11.59
CA HIS A 23 -10.97 1.11 11.74
C HIS A 23 -12.42 1.62 11.81
N ASP A 24 -13.32 1.03 11.02
CA ASP A 24 -14.75 1.33 11.08
C ASP A 24 -15.36 0.93 12.45
N TRP A 25 -14.97 -0.23 12.97
CA TRP A 25 -15.38 -0.67 14.32
C TRP A 25 -14.90 0.29 15.42
N VAL A 26 -13.64 0.73 15.35
CA VAL A 26 -13.09 1.71 16.31
C VAL A 26 -13.82 3.05 16.21
N PHE A 27 -14.16 3.53 15.02
CA PHE A 27 -14.88 4.79 14.88
C PHE A 27 -16.34 4.71 15.30
N HIS A 28 -17.00 3.60 15.02
CA HIS A 28 -18.37 3.36 15.47
C HIS A 28 -18.46 3.37 17.00
N ILE A 29 -17.51 2.74 17.70
CA ILE A 29 -17.49 2.75 19.17
C ILE A 29 -17.26 4.15 19.74
N ASN A 30 -16.42 4.96 19.09
CA ASN A 30 -16.04 6.28 19.57
C ASN A 30 -16.96 7.42 19.06
N GLY A 31 -17.97 7.11 18.24
CA GLY A 31 -18.88 8.11 17.66
C GLY A 31 -18.21 9.13 16.74
N VAL A 32 -17.11 8.75 16.09
CA VAL A 32 -16.29 9.66 15.27
C VAL A 32 -16.80 9.67 13.83
N TYR A 33 -17.16 10.85 13.33
CA TYR A 33 -17.50 11.07 11.93
C TYR A 33 -16.30 11.64 11.17
N LEU A 34 -15.88 10.95 10.09
CA LEU A 34 -14.79 11.41 9.25
C LEU A 34 -15.31 12.21 8.07
N ARG A 35 -14.57 13.27 7.74
CA ARG A 35 -14.83 14.11 6.56
C ARG A 35 -14.47 13.44 5.23
N PHE A 36 -13.73 12.33 5.27
CA PHE A 36 -13.27 11.59 4.10
C PHE A 36 -13.74 10.13 4.15
N HIS A 37 -13.88 9.53 2.98
CA HIS A 37 -14.26 8.12 2.87
C HIS A 37 -13.05 7.21 3.10
N LEU A 38 -13.07 6.52 4.24
CA LEU A 38 -12.03 5.58 4.67
C LEU A 38 -11.69 4.51 3.62
N LYS A 39 -12.71 4.08 2.87
CA LYS A 39 -12.61 3.10 1.78
C LYS A 39 -11.57 3.51 0.73
N TYR A 40 -11.59 4.76 0.27
CA TYR A 40 -10.68 5.23 -0.77
C TYR A 40 -9.24 5.33 -0.27
N VAL A 41 -9.06 5.72 0.99
CA VAL A 41 -7.75 5.77 1.65
C VAL A 41 -7.11 4.38 1.71
N TYR A 42 -7.85 3.38 2.20
CA TYR A 42 -7.34 2.01 2.25
C TYR A 42 -7.14 1.39 0.87
N LEU A 43 -8.00 1.72 -0.09
CA LEU A 43 -7.85 1.26 -1.47
C LEU A 43 -6.56 1.82 -2.10
N PHE A 44 -6.28 3.11 -1.90
CA PHE A 44 -5.04 3.75 -2.32
C PHE A 44 -3.82 3.04 -1.72
N PHE A 45 -3.84 2.79 -0.41
CA PHE A 45 -2.73 2.11 0.25
C PHE A 45 -2.51 0.68 -0.26
N ALA A 46 -3.57 -0.06 -0.52
CA ALA A 46 -3.48 -1.41 -1.07
C ALA A 46 -2.87 -1.41 -2.48
N ILE A 47 -3.38 -0.56 -3.37
CA ILE A 47 -2.94 -0.48 -4.78
C ILE A 47 -1.48 -0.01 -4.87
N ILE A 48 -1.13 1.09 -4.20
CA ILE A 48 0.23 1.64 -4.30
C ILE A 48 1.26 0.69 -3.67
N SER A 49 0.94 0.06 -2.54
CA SER A 49 1.86 -0.90 -1.91
C SER A 49 2.06 -2.14 -2.78
N PHE A 50 0.99 -2.64 -3.41
CA PHE A 50 1.06 -3.72 -4.38
C PHE A 50 1.95 -3.38 -5.57
N LEU A 51 1.79 -2.18 -6.12
CA LEU A 51 2.58 -1.68 -7.26
C LEU A 51 4.06 -1.56 -6.88
N ILE A 52 4.37 -0.99 -5.71
CA ILE A 52 5.75 -0.88 -5.20
C ILE A 52 6.38 -2.27 -5.03
N CYS A 53 5.69 -3.21 -4.38
CA CYS A 53 6.20 -4.58 -4.19
C CYS A 53 6.43 -5.29 -5.53
N THR A 54 5.54 -5.08 -6.51
CA THR A 54 5.68 -5.65 -7.85
C THR A 54 6.90 -5.07 -8.57
N ILE A 55 7.06 -3.74 -8.55
CA ILE A 55 8.23 -3.05 -9.11
C ILE A 55 9.51 -3.57 -8.47
N PHE A 56 9.54 -3.70 -7.14
CA PHE A 56 10.72 -4.19 -6.42
C PHE A 56 11.06 -5.62 -6.80
N LYS A 57 10.05 -6.47 -6.94
CA LYS A 57 10.28 -7.82 -7.41
C LYS A 57 10.85 -7.85 -8.83
N ILE A 58 10.43 -6.93 -9.71
CA ILE A 58 11.00 -6.80 -11.05
C ILE A 58 12.45 -6.30 -10.99
N LEU A 59 12.75 -5.30 -10.16
CA LEU A 59 14.11 -4.79 -9.96
C LEU A 59 15.09 -5.87 -9.45
N THR A 60 14.61 -6.91 -8.75
CA THR A 60 15.47 -8.02 -8.31
C THR A 60 16.10 -8.81 -9.46
N PHE A 61 15.57 -8.73 -10.68
CA PHE A 61 16.18 -9.38 -11.86
C PHE A 61 17.35 -8.60 -12.45
N VAL A 62 17.53 -7.33 -12.06
CA VAL A 62 18.67 -6.52 -12.49
C VAL A 62 19.76 -6.61 -11.41
N PRO A 63 20.93 -7.23 -11.68
CA PRO A 63 21.94 -7.52 -10.66
C PRO A 63 22.38 -6.29 -9.86
N LYS A 64 22.63 -5.17 -10.56
CA LYS A 64 23.02 -3.90 -9.94
C LYS A 64 21.92 -3.32 -9.05
N ALA A 65 20.66 -3.42 -9.48
CA ALA A 65 19.53 -2.90 -8.72
C ALA A 65 19.21 -3.77 -7.49
N LYS A 66 19.46 -5.09 -7.57
CA LYS A 66 19.27 -6.02 -6.46
C LYS A 66 20.12 -5.64 -5.25
N GLU A 67 21.37 -5.26 -5.45
CA GLU A 67 22.27 -4.81 -4.37
C GLU A 67 21.83 -3.47 -3.77
N GLN A 68 21.11 -2.65 -4.54
CA GLN A 68 20.66 -1.31 -4.16
C GLN A 68 19.17 -1.22 -3.81
N LEU A 69 18.46 -2.34 -3.60
CA LEU A 69 17.02 -2.34 -3.31
C LEU A 69 16.64 -1.47 -2.10
N GLY A 70 17.48 -1.45 -1.05
CA GLY A 70 17.28 -0.59 0.11
C GLY A 70 17.35 0.91 -0.23
N PHE A 71 18.22 1.29 -1.17
CA PHE A 71 18.31 2.66 -1.67
C PHE A 71 17.05 3.06 -2.45
N PHE A 72 16.45 2.15 -3.22
CA PHE A 72 15.18 2.41 -3.91
C PHE A 72 13.98 2.47 -2.95
N TYR A 73 14.04 1.83 -1.77
CA TYR A 73 12.94 1.79 -0.81
C TYR A 73 12.60 3.16 -0.21
N MET A 74 13.60 3.88 0.26
CA MET A 74 13.43 5.21 0.83
C MET A 74 12.65 6.19 -0.08
N PRO A 75 13.09 6.47 -1.33
CA PRO A 75 12.39 7.38 -2.22
C PRO A 75 10.99 6.86 -2.60
N THR A 76 10.77 5.54 -2.68
CA THR A 76 9.41 5.01 -2.92
C THR A 76 8.43 5.28 -1.78
N ILE A 77 8.90 5.29 -0.52
CA ILE A 77 8.06 5.69 0.62
C ILE A 77 7.71 7.18 0.51
N PHE A 78 8.69 8.03 0.26
CA PHE A 78 8.45 9.47 0.07
C PHE A 78 7.47 9.73 -1.08
N LEU A 79 7.65 9.06 -2.21
CA LEU A 79 6.75 9.14 -3.36
C LEU A 79 5.33 8.71 -2.98
N LYS A 80 5.16 7.64 -2.19
CA LYS A 80 3.85 7.17 -1.72
C LYS A 80 3.15 8.23 -0.86
N VAL A 81 3.87 8.92 0.02
CA VAL A 81 3.30 10.00 0.86
C VAL A 81 2.89 11.20 0.00
N ILE A 82 3.74 11.59 -0.96
CA ILE A 82 3.44 12.69 -1.89
C ILE A 82 2.19 12.35 -2.72
N LEU A 83 2.13 11.14 -3.30
CA LEU A 83 0.96 10.68 -4.05
C LEU A 83 -0.30 10.64 -3.18
N PHE A 84 -0.18 10.24 -1.90
CA PHE A 84 -1.31 10.24 -0.98
C PHE A 84 -1.85 11.65 -0.78
N PHE A 85 -0.98 12.64 -0.62
CA PHE A 85 -1.36 14.04 -0.47
C PHE A 85 -2.13 14.54 -1.71
N PHE A 86 -1.62 14.28 -2.92
CA PHE A 86 -2.29 14.71 -4.15
C PHE A 86 -3.60 14.00 -4.45
N VAL A 87 -3.77 12.75 -4.01
CA VAL A 87 -5.01 11.98 -4.25
C VAL A 87 -6.07 12.26 -3.19
N SER A 88 -5.66 12.65 -1.98
CA SER A 88 -6.56 12.83 -0.84
C SER A 88 -6.95 14.30 -0.57
N TYR A 89 -6.29 15.25 -1.24
CA TYR A 89 -6.62 16.67 -1.24
C TYR A 89 -7.44 17.01 -2.49
#